data_AF-A0A9E1KTK9-F1
#
_entry.id   AF-A0A9E1KTK9-F1
#
_cell.length_a   1.000
_cell.length_b   1.000
_cell.length_c   1.000
_cell.angle_alpha   90.00
_cell.angle_beta   90.00
_cell.angle_gamma   90.00
#
_symmetry.space_group_name_H-M   'P 1'
#
loop_
_entity.id
_entity.type
_entity.pdbx_description
1 polymer ?
#
loop_
_entity_poly.entity_id
_entity_poly.type
_entity_poly.pdbx_seq_one_letter_code
_entity_poly.pdbx_strand_id
1 'polypeptide(L)'
;MTDVFAPAPPAVVRQNPIRSGEDWQAMREACERDAGAFHGDIAARTIHWFHPELNAWLSQGQDDSWSGWSGDAAKSTELSNWVPWQQALDESAAPFFRWFVGAKTNAAFNEVDRHVLSGYGEEAAFFYEGDRWDPASNKGRGGPVQHSRLSRRELLVQSVVAAQALTDLGLSCGDCIAINMPNILEQIIWTEAAKRIGVIYTPVFGGFSDKTLSDRIENAGARVVITADGASRNAEVAGFKEIYTDPALDRYISVATALKILAEAPIGSNGDSETKSMILEHVRENLGGEITLTRAEIMREVGQVLARANLGTTQTS
;
A
#
# COMPACT_ATOMS: atom_id res chain seq x y z
N MET A 1 38.65 -4.42 -15.22
CA MET A 1 37.69 -4.53 -14.09
C MET A 1 38.00 -3.40 -13.14
N THR A 2 37.47 -2.22 -13.42
CA THR A 2 37.54 -1.08 -12.51
C THR A 2 36.54 -1.32 -11.39
N ASP A 3 36.99 -1.16 -10.16
CA ASP A 3 36.23 -1.33 -8.93
C ASP A 3 35.11 -0.28 -8.89
N VAL A 4 33.85 -0.66 -9.18
CA VAL A 4 32.74 0.31 -9.39
C VAL A 4 32.00 0.66 -8.10
N PHE A 5 32.42 0.24 -6.90
CA PHE A 5 31.69 0.63 -5.69
C PHE A 5 32.61 0.81 -4.49
N ALA A 6 33.42 1.87 -4.51
CA ALA A 6 33.84 2.48 -3.25
C ALA A 6 32.57 3.04 -2.57
N PRO A 7 32.22 2.61 -1.34
CA PRO A 7 31.06 3.16 -0.65
C PRO A 7 31.27 4.66 -0.47
N ALA A 8 30.24 5.45 -0.80
CA ALA A 8 30.31 6.88 -0.54
C ALA A 8 30.59 7.11 0.95
N PRO A 9 31.45 8.09 1.32
CA PRO A 9 31.69 8.41 2.72
C PRO A 9 30.35 8.63 3.43
N PRO A 10 30.20 8.16 4.69
CA PRO A 10 28.93 8.26 5.39
C PRO A 10 28.44 9.71 5.35
N ALA A 11 27.18 9.88 4.92
CA ALA A 11 26.57 11.19 4.84
C ALA A 11 26.73 11.93 6.18
N VAL A 12 27.07 13.22 6.12
CA VAL A 12 27.08 14.07 7.32
C VAL A 12 25.70 13.98 7.95
N VAL A 13 25.64 13.55 9.22
CA VAL A 13 24.38 13.39 9.95
C VAL A 13 23.65 14.74 9.95
N ARG A 14 22.50 14.78 9.27
CA ARG A 14 21.63 15.96 9.27
C ARG A 14 21.00 16.07 10.66
N GLN A 15 21.56 16.96 11.49
CA GLN A 15 21.00 17.24 12.81
C GLN A 15 19.70 18.03 12.67
N ASN A 16 18.77 17.84 13.61
CA ASN A 16 17.56 18.64 13.67
C ASN A 16 17.94 20.14 13.73
N PRO A 17 17.51 20.97 12.76
CA PRO A 17 17.81 22.40 12.78
C PRO A 17 17.09 23.12 13.93
N ILE A 18 16.00 22.55 14.47
CA ILE A 18 15.23 23.13 15.57
C ILE A 18 15.87 22.75 16.89
N ARG A 19 16.55 23.70 17.55
CA ARG A 19 17.24 23.48 18.83
C ARG A 19 16.72 24.38 19.95
N SER A 20 16.00 25.44 19.59
CA SER A 20 15.48 26.44 20.50
C SER A 20 14.04 26.84 20.13
N GLY A 21 13.40 27.62 21.00
CA GLY A 21 12.10 28.23 20.70
C GLY A 21 12.17 29.23 19.54
N GLU A 22 13.31 29.91 19.38
CA GLU A 22 13.52 30.85 18.27
C GLU A 22 13.61 30.10 16.92
N ASP A 23 14.33 28.97 16.86
CA ASP A 23 14.41 28.16 15.64
C ASP A 23 13.03 27.65 15.22
N TRP A 24 12.22 27.23 16.20
CA TRP A 24 10.86 26.77 15.95
C TRP A 24 9.97 27.90 15.40
N GLN A 25 10.05 29.09 16.02
CA GLN A 25 9.27 30.25 15.60
C GLN A 25 9.66 30.69 14.19
N ALA A 26 10.96 30.75 13.88
CA ALA A 26 11.45 31.08 12.55
C ALA A 26 10.97 30.07 11.48
N MET A 27 11.00 28.77 11.79
CA MET A 27 10.50 27.73 10.89
C MET A 27 8.99 27.86 10.65
N ARG A 28 8.23 28.13 11.72
CA ARG A 28 6.78 28.35 11.63
C ARG A 28 6.45 29.56 10.75
N GLU A 29 7.11 30.69 10.98
CA GLU A 29 6.90 31.92 10.20
C GLU A 29 7.29 31.76 8.73
N ALA A 30 8.29 30.93 8.42
CA ALA A 30 8.65 30.60 7.04
C ALA A 30 7.55 29.79 6.34
N CYS A 31 7.00 28.77 7.02
CA CYS A 31 5.92 27.94 6.49
C CYS A 31 4.60 28.71 6.34
N GLU A 32 4.22 29.52 7.33
CA GLU A 32 3.00 30.35 7.26
C GLU A 32 3.06 31.41 6.16
N ARG A 33 4.26 31.87 5.81
CA ARG A 33 4.47 32.86 4.74
C ARG A 33 4.29 32.26 3.35
N ASP A 34 4.87 31.09 3.12
CA ASP A 34 4.77 30.36 1.85
C ASP A 34 5.03 28.86 2.08
N ALA A 35 3.96 28.10 2.29
CA ALA A 35 4.04 26.67 2.53
C ALA A 35 4.59 25.90 1.30
N GLY A 36 4.34 26.40 0.09
CA GLY A 36 4.83 25.81 -1.15
C GLY A 36 6.34 25.94 -1.28
N ALA A 37 6.90 27.13 -1.05
CA ALA A 37 8.34 27.35 -1.04
C ALA A 37 9.02 26.59 0.11
N PHE A 38 8.43 26.64 1.31
CA PHE A 38 8.98 26.01 2.51
C PHE A 38 9.07 24.49 2.37
N HIS A 39 7.97 23.81 2.01
CA HIS A 39 8.01 22.35 1.79
C HIS A 39 8.69 21.97 0.48
N GLY A 40 8.68 22.85 -0.52
CA GLY A 40 9.41 22.67 -1.77
C GLY A 40 10.91 22.53 -1.57
N ASP A 41 11.55 23.40 -0.77
CA ASP A 41 12.98 23.29 -0.45
C ASP A 41 13.31 21.95 0.23
N ILE A 42 12.47 21.53 1.19
CA ILE A 42 12.65 20.24 1.86
C ILE A 42 12.53 19.08 0.86
N ALA A 43 11.50 19.11 0.01
CA ALA A 43 11.18 18.05 -0.93
C ALA A 43 12.23 17.93 -2.06
N ALA A 44 12.80 19.05 -2.52
CA ALA A 44 13.87 19.08 -3.51
C ALA A 44 15.13 18.34 -3.03
N ARG A 45 15.44 18.41 -1.73
CA ARG A 45 16.66 17.86 -1.12
C ARG A 45 16.49 16.47 -0.52
N THR A 46 15.26 16.07 -0.22
CA THR A 46 14.99 14.83 0.55
C THR A 46 14.81 13.62 -0.36
N ILE A 47 14.21 13.81 -1.52
CA ILE A 47 13.91 12.74 -2.48
C ILE A 47 14.38 13.11 -3.88
N HIS A 48 14.53 12.09 -4.71
CA HIS A 48 14.85 12.22 -6.12
C HIS A 48 13.58 12.34 -6.93
N TRP A 49 13.66 13.22 -7.93
CA TRP A 49 12.62 13.53 -8.89
C TRP A 49 13.09 13.08 -10.27
N PHE A 50 12.16 12.60 -11.08
CA PHE A 50 12.47 12.11 -12.42
C PHE A 50 12.37 13.26 -13.43
N HIS A 51 13.48 13.53 -14.12
CA HIS A 51 13.59 14.46 -15.23
C HIS A 51 13.32 13.72 -16.55
N PRO A 52 12.18 13.94 -17.23
CA PRO A 52 11.80 13.15 -18.40
C PRO A 52 12.73 13.30 -19.61
N GLU A 53 13.17 14.52 -19.91
CA GLU A 53 13.97 14.78 -21.12
C GLU A 53 15.38 14.21 -21.04
N LEU A 54 16.00 14.29 -19.85
CA LEU A 54 17.31 13.70 -19.59
C LEU A 54 17.24 12.22 -19.24
N ASN A 55 16.02 11.70 -19.01
CA ASN A 55 15.79 10.38 -18.44
C ASN A 55 16.69 10.17 -17.21
N ALA A 56 16.57 11.02 -16.19
CA ALA A 56 17.46 11.02 -15.03
C ALA A 56 16.71 11.24 -13.71
N TRP A 57 17.22 10.66 -12.63
CA TRP A 57 16.74 10.84 -11.27
C TRP A 57 17.64 11.81 -10.53
N LEU A 58 17.11 12.95 -10.10
CA LEU A 58 17.89 14.05 -9.56
C LEU A 58 17.33 14.53 -8.22
N SER A 59 18.22 14.95 -7.32
CA SER A 59 17.88 15.68 -6.10
C SER A 59 18.76 16.91 -5.96
N GLN A 60 18.31 17.90 -5.20
CA GLN A 60 19.05 19.13 -5.01
C GLN A 60 20.06 19.00 -3.87
N GLY A 61 21.33 19.30 -4.17
CA GLY A 61 22.44 19.40 -3.22
C GLY A 61 22.37 20.68 -2.37
N GLN A 62 23.30 20.84 -1.43
CA GLN A 62 23.35 22.03 -0.54
C GLN A 62 23.74 23.33 -1.27
N ASP A 63 24.41 23.21 -2.41
CA ASP A 63 24.82 24.31 -3.28
C ASP A 63 23.76 24.67 -4.33
N ASP A 64 22.54 24.19 -4.13
CA ASP A 64 21.38 24.33 -5.02
C ASP A 64 21.54 23.70 -6.42
N SER A 65 22.64 22.98 -6.65
CA SER A 65 22.84 22.15 -7.83
C SER A 65 21.97 20.89 -7.77
N TRP A 66 21.48 20.43 -8.91
CA TRP A 66 20.76 19.17 -9.01
C TRP A 66 21.71 18.08 -9.48
N SER A 67 21.76 16.97 -8.76
CA SER A 67 22.62 15.84 -9.10
C SER A 67 21.91 14.50 -8.90
N GLY A 68 22.38 13.47 -9.60
CA GLY A 68 21.88 12.11 -9.42
C GLY A 68 22.28 11.20 -10.58
N TRP A 69 21.42 10.24 -10.93
CA TRP A 69 21.75 9.16 -11.85
C TRP A 69 20.87 9.19 -13.09
N SER A 70 21.47 8.94 -14.25
CA SER A 70 20.72 8.64 -15.47
C SER A 70 19.88 7.37 -15.32
N GLY A 71 18.83 7.23 -16.13
CA GLY A 71 17.85 6.13 -16.08
C GLY A 71 18.41 4.78 -16.52
N ASP A 72 19.57 4.77 -17.18
CA ASP A 72 20.39 3.59 -17.44
C ASP A 72 21.42 3.31 -16.32
N ALA A 73 21.35 4.06 -15.21
CA ALA A 73 22.22 3.99 -14.04
C ALA A 73 23.73 4.18 -14.34
N ALA A 74 24.08 4.72 -15.51
CA ALA A 74 25.44 4.72 -16.00
C ALA A 74 26.22 6.02 -15.72
N LYS A 75 25.55 7.16 -15.50
CA LYS A 75 26.21 8.48 -15.43
C LYS A 75 25.64 9.40 -14.35
N SER A 76 26.55 10.08 -13.67
CA SER A 76 26.21 11.28 -12.89
C SER A 76 25.68 12.35 -13.84
N THR A 77 24.53 12.94 -13.50
CA THR A 77 23.93 14.05 -14.25
C THR A 77 23.85 15.25 -13.33
N GLU A 78 24.28 16.42 -13.80
CA GLU A 78 24.19 17.68 -13.07
C GLU A 78 23.38 18.71 -13.84
N LEU A 79 22.54 19.45 -13.14
CA LEU A 79 21.74 20.55 -13.67
C LEU A 79 21.76 21.75 -12.73
N SER A 80 21.61 22.93 -13.32
CA SER A 80 21.33 24.17 -12.58
C SER A 80 19.92 24.67 -12.89
N ASN A 81 19.30 25.34 -11.92
CA ASN A 81 18.03 26.05 -12.07
C ASN A 81 16.86 25.19 -12.57
N TRP A 82 16.74 23.95 -12.07
CA TRP A 82 15.60 23.08 -12.35
C TRP A 82 14.59 23.08 -11.20
N VAL A 83 13.30 23.00 -11.54
CA VAL A 83 12.21 22.80 -10.59
C VAL A 83 11.38 21.63 -11.09
N PRO A 84 11.23 20.53 -10.32
CA PRO A 84 10.60 19.30 -10.81
C PRO A 84 9.07 19.39 -10.89
N TRP A 85 8.44 20.36 -10.21
CA TRP A 85 6.99 20.59 -10.22
C TRP A 85 6.62 21.88 -10.94
N GLN A 86 5.41 21.93 -11.48
CA GLN A 86 4.79 23.13 -12.03
C GLN A 86 4.33 24.07 -10.90
N GLN A 87 3.82 23.49 -9.81
CA GLN A 87 3.35 24.20 -8.64
C GLN A 87 3.63 23.35 -7.39
N ALA A 88 4.28 23.95 -6.39
CA ALA A 88 4.63 23.25 -5.15
C ALA A 88 3.40 22.91 -4.31
N LEU A 89 2.45 23.85 -4.19
CA LEU A 89 1.18 23.69 -3.49
C LEU A 89 0.05 24.33 -4.32
N ASP A 90 -0.93 23.50 -4.71
CA ASP A 90 -2.19 23.92 -5.31
C ASP A 90 -3.33 23.77 -4.29
N GLU A 91 -3.90 24.91 -3.91
CA GLU A 91 -4.99 25.04 -2.94
C GLU A 91 -6.31 25.44 -3.60
N SER A 92 -6.37 25.54 -4.93
CA SER A 92 -7.52 26.11 -5.63
C SER A 92 -8.82 25.30 -5.45
N ALA A 93 -8.69 24.04 -5.02
CA ALA A 93 -9.78 23.09 -4.81
C ALA A 93 -9.92 22.66 -3.34
N ALA A 94 -9.48 23.48 -2.38
CA ALA A 94 -9.61 23.20 -0.95
C ALA A 94 -11.03 22.68 -0.61
N PRO A 95 -11.16 21.59 0.20
CA PRO A 95 -10.12 20.94 1.01
C PRO A 95 -9.26 19.89 0.28
N PHE A 96 -9.32 19.79 -1.05
CA PHE A 96 -8.50 18.87 -1.84
C PHE A 96 -7.19 19.52 -2.29
N PHE A 97 -6.18 19.49 -1.42
CA PHE A 97 -4.85 20.03 -1.68
C PHE A 97 -4.03 19.11 -2.59
N ARG A 98 -3.26 19.69 -3.51
CA ARG A 98 -2.29 18.95 -4.33
C ARG A 98 -0.89 19.51 -4.11
N TRP A 99 0.06 18.62 -3.88
CA TRP A 99 1.47 18.95 -3.69
C TRP A 99 2.28 18.51 -4.90
N PHE A 100 3.23 19.37 -5.30
CA PHE A 100 4.23 19.08 -6.34
C PHE A 100 3.59 18.68 -7.68
N VAL A 101 2.63 19.49 -8.14
CA VAL A 101 1.82 19.22 -9.33
C VAL A 101 2.71 19.04 -10.56
N GLY A 102 2.47 17.96 -11.31
CA GLY A 102 3.19 17.62 -12.54
C GLY A 102 4.57 16.97 -12.32
N ALA A 103 5.08 16.95 -11.10
CA ALA A 103 6.34 16.27 -10.81
C ALA A 103 6.19 14.75 -10.88
N LYS A 104 7.30 14.07 -11.22
CA LYS A 104 7.38 12.61 -11.26
C LYS A 104 8.41 12.13 -10.25
N THR A 105 8.05 11.11 -9.49
CA THR A 105 8.96 10.40 -8.58
C THR A 105 8.52 8.94 -8.45
N ASN A 106 9.29 8.13 -7.73
CA ASN A 106 8.92 6.77 -7.38
C ASN A 106 9.41 6.46 -5.96
N ALA A 107 8.54 5.85 -5.15
CA ALA A 107 8.84 5.52 -3.77
C ALA A 107 9.94 4.46 -3.68
N ALA A 108 9.81 3.35 -4.43
CA ALA A 108 10.83 2.28 -4.46
C ALA A 108 12.20 2.80 -4.90
N PHE A 109 12.26 3.73 -5.87
CA PHE A 109 13.54 4.37 -6.25
C PHE A 109 14.19 5.08 -5.07
N ASN A 110 13.40 5.85 -4.30
CA ASN A 110 13.88 6.61 -3.16
C ASN A 110 14.14 5.76 -1.91
N GLU A 111 13.46 4.64 -1.76
CA GLU A 111 13.58 3.76 -0.59
C GLU A 111 14.66 2.68 -0.80
N VAL A 112 14.91 2.29 -2.06
CA VAL A 112 15.77 1.17 -2.42
C VAL A 112 16.87 1.59 -3.40
N ASP A 113 16.51 1.92 -4.65
CA ASP A 113 17.45 2.02 -5.77
C ASP A 113 18.55 3.07 -5.54
N ARG A 114 18.17 4.29 -5.13
CA ARG A 114 19.13 5.39 -4.92
C ARG A 114 20.24 5.02 -3.95
N HIS A 115 19.93 4.21 -2.93
CA HIS A 115 20.90 3.84 -1.91
C HIS A 115 21.90 2.81 -2.45
N VAL A 116 21.42 1.88 -3.28
CA VAL A 116 22.30 0.93 -3.99
C VAL A 116 23.18 1.68 -4.99
N LEU A 117 22.62 2.63 -5.74
CA LEU A 117 23.34 3.47 -6.69
C LEU A 117 24.41 4.36 -6.03
N SER A 118 24.17 4.83 -4.81
CA SER A 118 25.15 5.54 -3.98
C SER A 118 26.27 4.65 -3.41
N GLY A 119 26.32 3.36 -3.78
CA GLY A 119 27.34 2.43 -3.32
C GLY A 119 27.07 1.76 -1.97
N TYR A 120 25.89 1.98 -1.37
CA TYR A 120 25.49 1.34 -0.10
C TYR A 120 24.79 0.00 -0.29
N GLY A 121 24.98 -0.67 -1.43
CA GLY A 121 24.29 -1.93 -1.75
C GLY A 121 24.47 -3.03 -0.69
N GLU A 122 25.67 -3.14 -0.11
CA GLU A 122 25.99 -4.15 0.91
C GLU A 122 25.53 -3.76 2.33
N GLU A 123 25.11 -2.52 2.54
CA GLU A 123 24.59 -2.04 3.82
C GLU A 123 23.29 -2.77 4.19
N ALA A 124 23.05 -2.94 5.50
CA ALA A 124 21.80 -3.52 5.98
C ALA A 124 20.65 -2.55 5.68
N ALA A 125 19.67 -2.99 4.89
CA ALA A 125 18.40 -2.29 4.77
C ALA A 125 17.51 -2.62 5.98
N PHE A 126 17.44 -3.90 6.34
CA PHE A 126 16.63 -4.39 7.44
C PHE A 126 17.39 -5.43 8.27
N PHE A 127 17.14 -5.42 9.57
CA PHE A 127 17.39 -6.54 10.45
C PHE A 127 16.04 -7.13 10.82
N TYR A 128 15.90 -8.44 10.61
CA TYR A 128 14.71 -9.18 10.96
C TYR A 128 14.98 -10.01 12.19
N GLU A 129 14.03 -9.96 13.11
CA GLU A 129 13.99 -10.77 14.32
C GLU A 129 12.66 -11.51 14.35
N GLY A 130 12.73 -12.83 14.29
CA GLY A 130 11.57 -13.70 14.43
C GLY A 130 11.14 -13.83 15.88
N ASP A 131 9.86 -14.16 16.07
CA ASP A 131 9.19 -14.17 17.37
C ASP A 131 9.73 -15.19 18.40
N ARG A 132 10.17 -16.37 17.94
CA ARG A 132 10.65 -17.42 18.85
C ARG A 132 11.95 -17.02 19.55
N TRP A 133 12.01 -17.24 20.87
CA TRP A 133 13.13 -16.84 21.71
C TRP A 133 13.84 -18.05 22.35
N ASP A 134 15.16 -18.06 22.32
CA ASP A 134 15.98 -19.00 23.08
C ASP A 134 16.62 -18.28 24.29
N PRO A 135 16.21 -18.59 25.53
CA PRO A 135 16.78 -17.95 26.72
C PRO A 135 18.24 -18.35 27.00
N ALA A 136 18.72 -19.49 26.47
CA ALA A 136 20.10 -19.93 26.66
C ALA A 136 21.09 -19.23 25.70
N SER A 137 20.59 -18.66 24.61
CA SER A 137 21.39 -17.91 23.63
C SER A 137 22.12 -16.70 24.26
N ASN A 138 23.14 -16.20 23.55
CA ASN A 138 23.96 -15.06 23.97
C ASN A 138 24.56 -15.19 25.38
N LYS A 139 25.11 -16.37 25.70
CA LYS A 139 25.69 -16.70 27.02
C LYS A 139 24.65 -16.55 28.15
N GLY A 140 23.42 -17.02 27.92
CA GLY A 140 22.32 -16.96 28.88
C GLY A 140 21.64 -15.59 29.01
N ARG A 141 21.86 -14.68 28.06
CA ARG A 141 21.17 -13.37 28.01
C ARG A 141 19.90 -13.40 27.15
N GLY A 142 19.66 -14.51 26.47
CA GLY A 142 18.57 -14.67 25.53
C GLY A 142 18.89 -14.15 24.13
N GLY A 143 18.25 -14.72 23.12
CA GLY A 143 18.29 -14.23 21.75
C GLY A 143 17.19 -14.83 20.88
N PRO A 144 16.91 -14.24 19.72
CA PRO A 144 15.92 -14.76 18.80
C PRO A 144 16.43 -16.03 18.11
N VAL A 145 15.56 -17.04 18.02
CA VAL A 145 15.85 -18.31 17.33
C VAL A 145 16.05 -18.08 15.83
N GLN A 146 15.29 -17.15 15.25
CA GLN A 146 15.41 -16.76 13.86
C GLN A 146 15.74 -15.27 13.81
N HIS A 147 16.82 -14.94 13.13
CA HIS A 147 17.16 -13.57 12.80
C HIS A 147 17.90 -13.56 11.46
N SER A 148 17.76 -12.48 10.71
CA SER A 148 18.45 -12.32 9.44
C SER A 148 18.70 -10.85 9.14
N ARG A 149 19.58 -10.60 8.17
CA ARG A 149 19.85 -9.29 7.63
C ARG A 149 19.46 -9.31 6.16
N LEU A 150 18.75 -8.27 5.71
CA LEU A 150 18.48 -8.03 4.31
C LEU A 150 19.30 -6.81 3.88
N SER A 151 20.25 -6.99 2.96
CA SER A 151 21.00 -5.88 2.39
C SER A 151 20.16 -5.07 1.41
N ARG A 152 20.58 -3.82 1.14
CA ARG A 152 19.90 -2.95 0.16
C ARG A 152 19.89 -3.56 -1.25
N ARG A 153 20.98 -4.25 -1.63
CA ARG A 153 21.09 -4.96 -2.92
C ARG A 153 20.14 -6.16 -2.98
N GLU A 154 20.03 -6.95 -1.92
CA GLU A 154 19.08 -8.07 -1.88
C GLU A 154 17.64 -7.58 -1.93
N LEU A 155 17.31 -6.50 -1.21
CA LEU A 155 15.99 -5.88 -1.29
C LEU A 155 15.66 -5.38 -2.71
N LEU A 156 16.63 -4.77 -3.39
CA LEU A 156 16.48 -4.36 -4.79
C LEU A 156 16.17 -5.55 -5.68
N VAL A 157 17.00 -6.59 -5.65
CA VAL A 157 16.82 -7.77 -6.51
C VAL A 157 15.49 -8.46 -6.23
N GLN A 158 15.16 -8.71 -4.96
CA GLN A 158 13.94 -9.42 -4.60
C GLN A 158 12.68 -8.59 -4.92
N SER A 159 12.69 -7.27 -4.70
CA SER A 159 11.56 -6.41 -5.06
C SER A 159 11.36 -6.30 -6.57
N VAL A 160 12.43 -6.33 -7.37
CA VAL A 160 12.33 -6.38 -8.85
C VAL A 160 11.71 -7.69 -9.32
N VAL A 161 12.11 -8.82 -8.74
CA VAL A 161 11.53 -10.13 -9.07
C VAL A 161 10.04 -10.18 -8.67
N ALA A 162 9.71 -9.70 -7.48
CA ALA A 162 8.32 -9.62 -7.03
C ALA A 162 7.49 -8.66 -7.91
N ALA A 163 8.06 -7.55 -8.37
CA ALA A 163 7.40 -6.64 -9.31
C ALA A 163 7.10 -7.31 -10.66
N GLN A 164 8.03 -8.13 -11.15
CA GLN A 164 7.78 -8.96 -12.34
C GLN A 164 6.64 -9.95 -12.09
N ALA A 165 6.61 -10.62 -10.94
CA ALA A 165 5.53 -11.54 -10.59
C ALA A 165 4.16 -10.86 -10.54
N LEU A 166 4.06 -9.63 -10.01
CA LEU A 166 2.82 -8.84 -10.06
C LEU A 166 2.41 -8.52 -11.50
N THR A 167 3.38 -8.18 -12.36
CA THR A 167 3.15 -7.90 -13.78
C THR A 167 2.68 -9.14 -14.53
N ASP A 168 3.27 -10.31 -14.24
CA ASP A 168 2.90 -11.60 -14.84
C ASP A 168 1.48 -12.04 -14.42
N LEU A 169 1.01 -11.61 -13.24
CA LEU A 169 -0.38 -11.75 -12.80
C LEU A 169 -1.34 -10.76 -13.49
N GLY A 170 -0.84 -9.92 -14.38
CA GLY A 170 -1.61 -8.97 -15.18
C GLY A 170 -1.92 -7.64 -14.48
N LEU A 171 -1.14 -7.28 -13.45
CA LEU A 171 -1.28 -5.99 -12.76
C LEU A 171 -0.45 -4.90 -13.45
N SER A 172 -0.96 -3.67 -13.38
CA SER A 172 -0.41 -2.48 -13.98
C SER A 172 -0.56 -1.26 -13.06
N CYS A 173 0.01 -0.13 -13.45
CA CYS A 173 -0.08 1.09 -12.65
C CYS A 173 -1.56 1.51 -12.43
N GLY A 174 -1.92 1.73 -11.18
CA GLY A 174 -3.29 2.06 -10.75
C GLY A 174 -4.13 0.85 -10.33
N ASP A 175 -3.71 -0.38 -10.61
CA ASP A 175 -4.35 -1.57 -10.05
C ASP A 175 -4.07 -1.67 -8.53
N CYS A 176 -4.96 -2.36 -7.82
CA CYS A 176 -4.86 -2.55 -6.37
C CYS A 176 -4.56 -4.00 -6.00
N ILE A 177 -3.74 -4.18 -4.96
CA ILE A 177 -3.53 -5.46 -4.26
C ILE A 177 -3.83 -5.32 -2.77
N ALA A 178 -4.27 -6.42 -2.15
CA ALA A 178 -4.37 -6.52 -0.70
C ALA A 178 -3.19 -7.32 -0.15
N ILE A 179 -2.62 -6.88 0.98
CA ILE A 179 -1.53 -7.59 1.65
C ILE A 179 -2.03 -8.04 3.03
N ASN A 180 -2.14 -9.35 3.25
CA ASN A 180 -2.45 -9.96 4.54
C ASN A 180 -1.30 -10.88 4.98
N MET A 181 -0.20 -10.29 5.40
CA MET A 181 1.01 -11.01 5.83
C MET A 181 1.41 -10.63 7.26
N PRO A 182 2.12 -11.52 7.96
CA PRO A 182 2.80 -11.17 9.21
C PRO A 182 3.94 -10.18 8.96
N ASN A 183 4.48 -9.62 10.04
CA ASN A 183 5.63 -8.71 9.98
C ASN A 183 6.94 -9.47 9.68
N ILE A 184 7.15 -9.80 8.40
CA ILE A 184 8.31 -10.53 7.87
C ILE A 184 8.90 -9.76 6.68
N LEU A 185 10.15 -10.07 6.30
CA LEU A 185 10.87 -9.35 5.25
C LEU A 185 10.17 -9.45 3.88
N GLU A 186 9.53 -10.58 3.60
CA GLU A 186 8.77 -10.84 2.38
C GLU A 186 7.64 -9.81 2.20
N GLN A 187 7.01 -9.36 3.29
CA GLN A 187 5.99 -8.30 3.23
C GLN A 187 6.57 -6.99 2.70
N ILE A 188 7.78 -6.63 3.14
CA ILE A 188 8.48 -5.45 2.66
C ILE A 188 8.82 -5.60 1.19
N ILE A 189 9.31 -6.76 0.77
CA ILE A 189 9.65 -7.05 -0.64
C ILE A 189 8.44 -6.85 -1.57
N TRP A 190 7.27 -7.39 -1.21
CA TRP A 190 6.04 -7.22 -2.00
C TRP A 190 5.52 -5.77 -1.98
N THR A 191 5.72 -5.07 -0.88
CA THR A 191 5.36 -3.65 -0.75
C THR A 191 6.22 -2.78 -1.67
N GLU A 192 7.54 -2.98 -1.65
CA GLU A 192 8.48 -2.29 -2.54
C GLU A 192 8.26 -2.65 -4.01
N ALA A 193 7.86 -3.88 -4.30
CA ALA A 193 7.45 -4.31 -5.63
C ALA A 193 6.23 -3.54 -6.14
N ALA A 194 5.18 -3.42 -5.33
CA ALA A 194 3.96 -2.68 -5.69
C ALA A 194 4.29 -1.19 -5.96
N LYS A 195 5.06 -0.56 -5.07
CA LYS A 195 5.55 0.82 -5.23
C LYS A 195 6.36 1.01 -6.52
N ARG A 196 7.19 0.04 -6.89
CA ARG A 196 8.04 0.10 -8.09
C ARG A 196 7.22 0.21 -9.38
N ILE A 197 6.12 -0.56 -9.49
CA ILE A 197 5.29 -0.60 -10.71
C ILE A 197 4.05 0.29 -10.64
N GLY A 198 3.88 1.06 -9.56
CA GLY A 198 2.73 1.94 -9.36
C GLY A 198 1.43 1.19 -9.08
N VAL A 199 1.52 -0.03 -8.57
CA VAL A 199 0.37 -0.78 -8.02
C VAL A 199 0.11 -0.25 -6.61
N ILE A 200 -1.16 0.03 -6.31
CA ILE A 200 -1.60 0.50 -5.01
C ILE A 200 -1.77 -0.71 -4.10
N TYR A 201 -1.24 -0.66 -2.89
CA TYR A 201 -1.37 -1.76 -1.92
C TYR A 201 -2.17 -1.32 -0.69
N THR A 202 -2.99 -2.23 -0.16
CA THR A 202 -3.70 -2.06 1.11
C THR A 202 -3.21 -3.09 2.13
N PRO A 203 -2.36 -2.71 3.10
CA PRO A 203 -1.90 -3.63 4.13
C PRO A 203 -3.01 -3.86 5.17
N VAL A 204 -3.46 -5.10 5.28
CA VAL A 204 -4.52 -5.52 6.20
C VAL A 204 -3.93 -6.37 7.31
N PHE A 205 -3.92 -5.81 8.51
CA PHE A 205 -3.37 -6.46 9.71
C PHE A 205 -4.05 -7.80 10.00
N GLY A 206 -3.26 -8.86 10.18
CA GLY A 206 -3.72 -10.23 10.47
C GLY A 206 -4.27 -10.46 11.87
N GLY A 207 -4.81 -9.43 12.52
CA GLY A 207 -5.60 -9.54 13.75
C GLY A 207 -7.07 -9.15 13.56
N PHE A 208 -7.45 -8.66 12.38
CA PHE A 208 -8.85 -8.41 12.04
C PHE A 208 -9.56 -9.69 11.61
N SER A 209 -10.89 -9.65 11.56
CA SER A 209 -11.70 -10.76 11.03
C SER A 209 -11.52 -10.93 9.52
N ASP A 210 -11.83 -12.13 9.04
CA ASP A 210 -12.03 -12.47 7.62
C ASP A 210 -13.01 -11.51 6.93
N LYS A 211 -14.13 -11.15 7.58
CA LYS A 211 -15.08 -10.14 7.09
C LYS A 211 -14.38 -8.79 6.85
N THR A 212 -13.56 -8.33 7.79
CA THR A 212 -12.88 -7.04 7.64
C THR A 212 -11.81 -7.08 6.54
N LEU A 213 -11.18 -8.24 6.31
CA LEU A 213 -10.29 -8.43 5.17
C LEU A 213 -11.08 -8.38 3.85
N SER A 214 -12.23 -9.07 3.79
CA SER A 214 -13.13 -9.06 2.65
C SER A 214 -13.60 -7.64 2.29
N ASP A 215 -14.05 -6.86 3.27
CA ASP A 215 -14.48 -5.47 3.09
C ASP A 215 -13.36 -4.60 2.50
N ARG A 216 -12.11 -4.80 2.96
CA ARG A 216 -10.96 -4.04 2.43
C ARG A 216 -10.56 -4.46 1.03
N ILE A 217 -10.62 -5.76 0.72
CA ILE A 217 -10.36 -6.28 -0.63
C ILE A 217 -11.35 -5.67 -1.63
N GLU A 218 -12.64 -5.74 -1.31
CA GLU A 218 -13.71 -5.22 -2.19
C GLU A 218 -13.60 -3.71 -2.35
N ASN A 219 -13.49 -2.96 -1.23
CA ASN A 219 -13.46 -1.50 -1.29
C ASN A 219 -12.21 -0.96 -2.00
N ALA A 220 -11.10 -1.68 -1.94
CA ALA A 220 -9.89 -1.33 -2.69
C ALA A 220 -9.98 -1.73 -4.17
N GLY A 221 -10.94 -2.58 -4.56
CA GLY A 221 -10.97 -3.20 -5.89
C GLY A 221 -9.78 -4.13 -6.13
N ALA A 222 -9.25 -4.74 -5.06
CA ALA A 222 -8.04 -5.55 -5.15
C ALA A 222 -8.33 -6.89 -5.84
N ARG A 223 -7.60 -7.18 -6.92
CA ARG A 223 -7.77 -8.42 -7.71
C ARG A 223 -6.81 -9.54 -7.30
N VAL A 224 -5.76 -9.20 -6.58
CA VAL A 224 -4.73 -10.12 -6.09
C VAL A 224 -4.52 -9.87 -4.61
N VAL A 225 -4.40 -10.95 -3.84
CA VAL A 225 -4.06 -10.93 -2.41
C VAL A 225 -2.71 -11.58 -2.22
N ILE A 226 -1.80 -10.91 -1.50
CA ILE A 226 -0.54 -11.48 -1.06
C ILE A 226 -0.67 -11.86 0.42
N THR A 227 -0.56 -13.15 0.75
CA THR A 227 -0.71 -13.70 2.10
C THR A 227 0.42 -14.69 2.42
N ALA A 228 0.55 -15.04 3.70
CA ALA A 228 1.39 -16.14 4.17
C ALA A 228 0.55 -17.36 4.58
N ASP A 229 1.19 -18.53 4.67
CA ASP A 229 0.60 -19.72 5.30
C ASP A 229 0.32 -19.47 6.79
N GLY A 230 1.27 -18.86 7.50
CA GLY A 230 1.15 -18.48 8.89
C GLY A 230 2.34 -17.66 9.40
N ALA A 231 2.41 -17.56 10.72
CA ALA A 231 3.48 -16.88 11.46
C ALA A 231 3.71 -17.55 12.81
N SER A 232 4.86 -17.26 13.43
CA SER A 232 5.04 -17.48 14.88
C SER A 232 4.59 -16.23 15.63
N ARG A 233 3.76 -16.41 16.66
CA ARG A 233 3.41 -15.34 17.60
C ARG A 233 3.38 -15.90 19.01
N ASN A 234 4.14 -15.31 19.93
CA ASN A 234 4.35 -15.84 21.27
C ASN A 234 4.78 -17.33 21.28
N ALA A 235 5.65 -17.70 20.33
CA ALA A 235 6.11 -19.07 20.07
C ALA A 235 5.03 -20.08 19.65
N GLU A 236 3.82 -19.62 19.31
CA GLU A 236 2.75 -20.44 18.75
C GLU A 236 2.57 -20.19 17.24
N VAL A 237 2.10 -21.21 16.52
CA VAL A 237 1.78 -21.10 15.10
C VAL A 237 0.41 -20.42 14.94
N ALA A 238 0.40 -19.26 14.31
CA ALA A 238 -0.81 -18.54 13.92
C ALA A 238 -1.02 -18.66 12.41
N GLY A 239 -2.10 -19.30 11.98
CA GLY A 239 -2.44 -19.42 10.56
C GLY A 239 -2.88 -18.08 9.97
N PHE A 240 -2.48 -17.81 8.71
CA PHE A 240 -2.87 -16.60 7.99
C PHE A 240 -3.83 -16.92 6.84
N LYS A 241 -3.35 -17.65 5.83
CA LYS A 241 -4.15 -18.00 4.64
C LYS A 241 -5.48 -18.65 5.02
N GLU A 242 -5.43 -19.72 5.79
CA GLU A 242 -6.61 -20.53 6.15
C GLU A 242 -7.60 -19.79 7.07
N ILE A 243 -7.09 -18.89 7.91
CA ILE A 243 -7.90 -18.20 8.93
C ILE A 243 -8.52 -16.90 8.40
N TYR A 244 -7.82 -16.21 7.49
CA TYR A 244 -8.23 -14.89 7.02
C TYR A 244 -8.54 -14.88 5.53
N THR A 245 -7.56 -15.17 4.67
CA THR A 245 -7.70 -14.95 3.23
C THR A 245 -8.71 -15.89 2.60
N ASP A 246 -8.66 -17.19 2.92
CA ASP A 246 -9.58 -18.19 2.38
C ASP A 246 -11.05 -17.86 2.72
N PRO A 247 -11.43 -17.69 4.01
CA PRO A 247 -12.81 -17.35 4.33
C PRO A 247 -13.22 -15.95 3.83
N ALA A 248 -12.31 -14.97 3.76
CA ALA A 248 -12.61 -13.63 3.23
C ALA A 248 -13.04 -13.67 1.75
N LEU A 249 -12.45 -14.56 0.96
CA LEU A 249 -12.75 -14.73 -0.46
C LEU A 249 -13.91 -15.71 -0.70
N ASP A 250 -14.00 -16.78 0.08
CA ASP A 250 -14.98 -17.84 -0.15
C ASP A 250 -16.37 -17.50 0.40
N ARG A 251 -16.45 -16.90 1.59
CA ARG A 251 -17.72 -16.76 2.33
C ARG A 251 -18.52 -15.52 1.96
N TYR A 252 -17.84 -14.46 1.54
CA TYR A 252 -18.44 -13.15 1.34
C TYR A 252 -18.51 -12.79 -0.14
N ILE A 253 -19.48 -11.95 -0.49
CA ILE A 253 -19.61 -11.28 -1.80
C ILE A 253 -19.98 -9.82 -1.56
N SER A 254 -19.71 -8.95 -2.52
CA SER A 254 -20.10 -7.55 -2.37
C SER A 254 -21.60 -7.33 -2.52
N VAL A 255 -22.12 -6.30 -1.84
CA VAL A 255 -23.55 -5.93 -1.94
C VAL A 255 -23.93 -5.65 -3.40
N ALA A 256 -23.06 -4.98 -4.15
CA ALA A 256 -23.28 -4.72 -5.57
C ALA A 256 -23.42 -6.02 -6.39
N THR A 257 -22.52 -6.98 -6.16
CA THR A 257 -22.57 -8.30 -6.81
C THR A 257 -23.83 -9.07 -6.42
N ALA A 258 -24.18 -9.06 -5.14
CA ALA A 258 -25.39 -9.69 -4.62
C ALA A 258 -26.66 -9.15 -5.28
N LEU A 259 -26.81 -7.82 -5.34
CA LEU A 259 -27.95 -7.16 -5.98
C LEU A 259 -28.04 -7.50 -7.47
N LYS A 260 -26.90 -7.56 -8.17
CA LYS A 260 -26.86 -7.98 -9.57
C LYS A 260 -27.35 -9.41 -9.75
N ILE A 261 -26.87 -10.35 -8.94
CA ILE A 261 -27.30 -11.75 -8.98
C ILE A 261 -28.80 -11.87 -8.72
N LEU A 262 -29.34 -11.18 -7.71
CA LEU A 262 -30.77 -11.17 -7.42
C LEU A 262 -31.60 -10.59 -8.58
N ALA A 263 -31.08 -9.53 -9.23
CA ALA A 263 -31.73 -8.92 -10.38
C ALA A 263 -31.75 -9.85 -11.61
N GLU A 264 -30.82 -10.79 -11.72
CA GLU A 264 -30.76 -11.78 -12.80
C GLU A 264 -31.47 -13.10 -12.44
N ALA A 265 -31.65 -13.38 -11.14
CA ALA A 265 -32.23 -14.62 -10.67
C ALA A 265 -33.71 -14.79 -11.11
N PRO A 266 -34.11 -16.02 -11.49
CA PRO A 266 -35.50 -16.37 -11.78
C PRO A 266 -36.27 -16.56 -10.46
N ILE A 267 -36.69 -15.45 -9.86
CA ILE A 267 -37.46 -15.45 -8.61
C ILE A 267 -38.97 -15.44 -8.95
N GLY A 268 -39.68 -16.47 -8.49
CA GLY A 268 -41.13 -16.64 -8.68
C GLY A 268 -41.48 -17.39 -9.96
N SER A 269 -42.29 -18.45 -9.86
CA SER A 269 -42.74 -19.28 -10.98
C SER A 269 -43.63 -18.56 -12.00
N ASN A 270 -44.01 -17.30 -11.76
CA ASN A 270 -44.85 -16.48 -12.64
C ASN A 270 -44.29 -15.08 -12.94
N GLY A 271 -43.00 -14.80 -12.66
CA GLY A 271 -42.39 -13.53 -13.08
C GLY A 271 -43.07 -12.28 -12.51
N ASP A 272 -43.53 -12.33 -11.25
CA ASP A 272 -44.06 -11.13 -10.60
C ASP A 272 -42.93 -10.11 -10.38
N SER A 273 -42.82 -9.20 -11.34
CA SER A 273 -41.91 -8.05 -11.34
C SER A 273 -42.02 -7.23 -10.06
N GLU A 274 -43.20 -7.22 -9.41
CA GLU A 274 -43.45 -6.48 -8.18
C GLU A 274 -42.71 -7.12 -7.00
N THR A 275 -42.91 -8.42 -6.75
CA THR A 275 -42.17 -9.15 -5.70
C THR A 275 -40.66 -9.03 -5.88
N LYS A 276 -40.15 -9.12 -7.11
CA LYS A 276 -38.71 -8.95 -7.37
C LYS A 276 -38.21 -7.54 -7.04
N SER A 277 -39.00 -6.52 -7.38
CA SER A 277 -38.68 -5.13 -7.06
C SER A 277 -38.68 -4.89 -5.55
N MET A 278 -39.66 -5.46 -4.83
CA MET A 278 -39.73 -5.40 -3.36
C MET A 278 -38.50 -6.07 -2.71
N ILE A 279 -38.07 -7.23 -3.22
CA ILE A 279 -36.86 -7.90 -2.71
C ILE A 279 -35.64 -7.01 -2.91
N LEU A 280 -35.45 -6.48 -4.12
CA LEU A 280 -34.27 -5.64 -4.42
C LEU A 280 -34.25 -4.38 -3.56
N GLU A 281 -35.39 -3.74 -3.34
CA GLU A 281 -35.47 -2.54 -2.50
C GLU A 281 -35.22 -2.86 -1.04
N HIS A 282 -35.87 -3.89 -0.50
CA HIS A 282 -35.67 -4.33 0.89
C HIS A 282 -34.20 -4.71 1.16
N VAL A 283 -33.54 -5.39 0.21
CA VAL A 283 -32.11 -5.74 0.34
C VAL A 283 -31.24 -4.48 0.29
N ARG A 284 -31.52 -3.51 -0.59
CA ARG A 284 -30.77 -2.24 -0.64
C ARG A 284 -30.91 -1.44 0.64
N GLU A 285 -32.10 -1.34 1.20
CA GLU A 285 -32.36 -0.57 2.41
C GLU A 285 -31.68 -1.20 3.63
N ASN A 286 -31.75 -2.53 3.79
CA ASN A 286 -31.25 -3.21 4.98
C ASN A 286 -29.75 -3.54 4.92
N LEU A 287 -29.17 -3.72 3.72
CA LEU A 287 -27.75 -4.07 3.55
C LEU A 287 -26.93 -2.98 2.84
N GLY A 288 -27.50 -1.81 2.55
CA GLY A 288 -26.81 -0.73 1.83
C GLY A 288 -25.62 -0.12 2.57
N GLY A 289 -25.52 -0.32 3.89
CA GLY A 289 -24.37 0.10 4.70
C GLY A 289 -23.20 -0.90 4.72
N GLU A 290 -23.40 -2.13 4.22
CA GLU A 290 -22.36 -3.14 4.17
C GLU A 290 -21.53 -3.03 2.88
N ILE A 291 -20.27 -3.49 2.92
CA ILE A 291 -19.41 -3.56 1.73
C ILE A 291 -19.49 -4.97 1.15
N THR A 292 -19.14 -5.97 1.97
CA THR A 292 -19.36 -7.39 1.66
C THR A 292 -20.29 -8.04 2.68
N LEU A 293 -20.84 -9.18 2.32
CA LEU A 293 -21.83 -9.88 3.13
C LEU A 293 -21.84 -11.38 2.77
N THR A 294 -22.30 -12.25 3.68
CA THR A 294 -22.43 -13.68 3.43
C THR A 294 -23.66 -13.99 2.58
N ARG A 295 -23.59 -15.02 1.73
CA ARG A 295 -24.75 -15.42 0.90
C ARG A 295 -26.02 -15.71 1.72
N ALA A 296 -25.86 -16.19 2.96
CA ALA A 296 -26.98 -16.46 3.86
C ALA A 296 -27.71 -15.19 4.34
N GLU A 297 -27.01 -14.07 4.51
CA GLU A 297 -27.64 -12.80 4.90
C GLU A 297 -28.59 -12.30 3.81
N ILE A 298 -28.21 -12.37 2.53
CA ILE A 298 -29.13 -12.08 1.41
C ILE A 298 -30.36 -12.98 1.48
N MET A 299 -30.17 -14.30 1.62
CA MET A 299 -31.29 -15.24 1.61
C MET A 299 -32.25 -15.01 2.78
N ARG A 300 -31.75 -14.52 3.92
CA ARG A 300 -32.56 -14.11 5.06
C ARG A 300 -33.47 -12.94 4.69
N GLU A 301 -32.93 -11.91 4.05
CA GLU A 301 -33.69 -10.74 3.62
C GLU A 301 -34.72 -11.10 2.53
N VAL A 302 -34.34 -11.92 1.55
CA VAL A 302 -35.26 -12.47 0.54
C VAL A 302 -36.41 -13.23 1.21
N GLY A 303 -36.11 -14.09 2.18
CA GLY A 303 -37.11 -14.87 2.91
C GLY A 303 -38.12 -14.02 3.67
N GLN A 304 -37.68 -12.89 4.26
CA GLN A 304 -38.58 -11.95 4.94
C GLN A 304 -39.59 -11.33 3.97
N VAL A 305 -39.16 -10.94 2.78
CA VAL A 305 -40.06 -10.35 1.76
C VAL A 305 -41.04 -11.39 1.24
N LEU A 306 -40.58 -12.61 0.93
CA LEU A 306 -41.45 -13.70 0.46
C LEU A 306 -42.49 -14.11 1.52
N ALA A 307 -42.09 -14.13 2.80
CA ALA A 307 -43.03 -14.41 3.88
C ALA A 307 -44.14 -13.34 3.96
N ARG A 308 -43.80 -12.05 3.81
CA ARG A 308 -44.79 -10.95 3.77
C ARG A 308 -45.69 -11.02 2.54
N ALA A 309 -45.14 -11.35 1.36
CA ALA A 309 -45.91 -11.50 0.13
C ALA A 309 -46.94 -12.64 0.23
N ASN A 310 -46.56 -13.79 0.79
CA ASN A 310 -47.46 -14.93 0.99
C ASN A 310 -48.55 -14.64 2.05
N LEU A 311 -48.25 -13.84 3.09
CA LEU A 311 -49.25 -13.38 4.07
C LEU A 311 -50.27 -12.40 3.47
N GLY A 312 -49.90 -11.67 2.41
CA GLY A 312 -50.83 -10.80 1.66
C GLY A 312 -51.83 -11.59 0.80
N THR A 313 -51.45 -12.77 0.30
CA THR A 313 -52.32 -13.60 -0.55
C THR A 313 -53.38 -14.40 0.21
N THR A 314 -53.30 -14.51 1.53
CA THR A 314 -54.21 -15.34 2.34
C THR A 314 -55.44 -14.61 2.89
N GLN A 315 -55.68 -13.33 2.52
CA GLN A 315 -56.81 -12.54 3.03
C GLN A 315 -58.06 -12.46 2.13
N THR A 316 -58.18 -13.27 1.09
CA THR A 316 -59.42 -13.34 0.29
C THR A 316 -59.83 -14.78 -0.03
N SER A 317 -60.52 -15.41 0.92
CA SER A 317 -61.53 -16.45 0.68
C SER A 317 -62.31 -16.74 1.96
#